data_AF-A0A2D8QN20-F1
#
_entry.id   AF-A0A2D8QN20-F1
#
_cell.length_a   1.000
_cell.length_b   1.000
_cell.length_c   1.000
_cell.angle_alpha   90.00
_cell.angle_beta   90.00
_cell.angle_gamma   90.00
#
_symmetry.space_group_name_H-M   'P 1'
#
loop_
_entity.id
_entity.type
_entity.pdbx_description
1 polymer ?
#
loop_
_entity_poly.entity_id
_entity_poly.type
_entity_poly.pdbx_seq_one_letter_code
_entity_poly.pdbx_strand_id
1 'polypeptide(L)'
;MNWEALGALGEIVGAVAVLGTLYYLAAQIRTQNQQLEKSNDHARAQTSVHINDQALSVFDTLMRDKEFVRIYYKGINNQPLDELEAIQFTSFITRFFGLCESNVTASKAQLSFEGDYELEFLYGNSYLHKLIDTEEGSRWFEEEASAIFSKEFLDNVARFRSDR
;
A
#
# COMPACT_ATOMS: atom_id res chain seq x y z
N MET A 1 -33.67 -56.13 30.47
CA MET A 1 -34.35 -55.09 29.64
C MET A 1 -34.27 -53.72 30.35
N ASN A 2 -33.06 -53.21 30.57
CA ASN A 2 -32.75 -51.87 31.13
C ASN A 2 -31.44 -51.29 30.56
N TRP A 3 -30.71 -52.09 29.77
CA TRP A 3 -29.42 -51.72 29.19
C TRP A 3 -29.59 -50.97 27.86
N GLU A 4 -30.56 -51.38 27.02
CA GLU A 4 -30.92 -50.65 25.79
C GLU A 4 -31.48 -49.25 26.09
N ALA A 5 -32.32 -49.11 27.12
CA ALA A 5 -32.82 -47.80 27.55
C ALA A 5 -31.70 -46.88 28.08
N LEU A 6 -30.70 -47.46 28.78
CA LEU A 6 -29.51 -46.72 29.22
C LEU A 6 -28.63 -46.29 28.03
N GLY A 7 -28.48 -47.15 27.02
CA GLY A 7 -27.75 -46.85 25.80
C GLY A 7 -28.41 -45.72 25.00
N ALA A 8 -29.73 -45.79 24.80
CA ALA A 8 -30.49 -44.74 24.13
C ALA A 8 -30.42 -43.39 24.86
N LEU A 9 -30.41 -43.39 26.21
CA LEU A 9 -30.18 -42.18 27.00
C LEU A 9 -28.78 -41.60 26.79
N GLY A 10 -27.75 -42.45 26.73
CA GLY A 10 -26.38 -42.04 26.42
C GLY A 10 -26.23 -41.42 25.03
N GLU A 11 -26.93 -41.97 24.03
CA GLU A 11 -26.96 -41.42 22.67
C GLU A 11 -27.65 -40.05 22.61
N ILE A 12 -28.77 -39.85 23.31
CA ILE A 12 -29.46 -38.55 23.36
C ILE A 12 -28.56 -37.50 24.04
N VAL A 13 -27.94 -37.85 25.18
CA VAL A 13 -27.02 -36.94 25.88
C VAL A 13 -25.81 -36.60 25.02
N GLY A 14 -25.23 -37.60 24.35
CA GLY A 14 -24.13 -37.40 23.39
C GLY A 14 -24.53 -36.50 22.23
N ALA A 15 -25.70 -36.73 21.62
CA ALA A 15 -26.22 -35.91 20.53
C ALA A 15 -26.48 -34.46 20.98
N VAL A 16 -27.06 -34.25 22.16
CA VAL A 16 -27.27 -32.91 22.73
C VAL A 16 -25.93 -32.22 23.02
N ALA A 17 -24.94 -32.94 23.56
CA ALA A 17 -23.61 -32.40 23.79
C ALA A 17 -22.94 -31.96 22.47
N VAL A 18 -23.01 -32.79 21.43
CA VAL A 18 -22.48 -32.46 20.09
C VAL A 18 -23.20 -31.23 19.50
N LEU A 19 -24.54 -31.19 19.57
CA LEU A 19 -25.31 -30.03 19.09
C LEU A 19 -24.95 -28.76 19.86
N GLY A 20 -24.75 -28.85 21.19
CA GLY A 20 -24.28 -27.75 22.02
C GLY A 20 -22.90 -27.25 21.61
N THR A 21 -21.97 -28.17 21.34
CA THR A 21 -20.63 -27.82 20.83
C THR A 21 -20.68 -27.15 19.46
N LEU A 22 -21.49 -27.68 18.53
CA LEU A 22 -21.66 -27.08 17.19
C LEU A 22 -22.26 -25.67 17.28
N TYR A 23 -23.26 -25.47 18.14
CA TYR A 23 -23.84 -24.14 18.37
C TYR A 23 -22.80 -23.15 18.92
N TYR A 24 -22.00 -23.58 19.90
CA TYR A 24 -20.93 -22.76 20.46
C TYR A 24 -19.87 -22.40 19.40
N LEU A 25 -19.43 -23.36 18.59
CA LEU A 25 -18.49 -23.13 17.49
C LEU A 25 -19.05 -22.16 16.46
N ALA A 26 -20.32 -22.31 16.07
CA ALA A 26 -20.97 -21.39 15.13
C ALA A 26 -21.04 -19.96 15.69
N ALA A 27 -21.39 -19.80 16.97
CA ALA A 27 -21.38 -18.50 17.65
C ALA A 27 -19.98 -17.90 17.77
N GLN A 28 -18.97 -18.74 18.03
CA GLN A 28 -17.57 -18.35 18.09
C GLN A 28 -17.09 -17.84 16.73
N ILE A 29 -17.31 -18.59 15.65
CA ILE A 29 -16.93 -18.21 14.28
C ILE A 29 -17.60 -16.88 13.88
N ARG A 30 -18.89 -16.71 14.20
CA ARG A 30 -19.60 -15.45 13.91
C ARG A 30 -18.95 -14.26 14.60
N THR A 31 -18.59 -14.41 15.87
CA THR A 31 -17.95 -13.34 16.65
C THR A 31 -16.54 -13.05 16.13
N GLN A 32 -15.77 -14.08 15.80
CA GLN A 32 -14.44 -13.93 15.20
C GLN A 32 -14.50 -13.22 13.85
N ASN A 33 -15.45 -13.57 12.99
CA ASN A 33 -15.64 -12.89 11.70
C ASN A 33 -15.94 -11.40 11.87
N GLN A 34 -16.79 -11.03 12.83
CA GLN A 34 -17.08 -9.62 13.12
C GLN A 34 -15.86 -8.86 13.67
N GLN A 35 -15.02 -9.52 14.46
CA GLN A 35 -13.78 -8.92 14.97
C GLN A 35 -12.74 -8.76 13.86
N LEU A 36 -12.63 -9.74 12.95
CA LEU A 36 -11.76 -9.68 11.78
C LEU A 36 -12.18 -8.55 10.83
N GLU A 37 -13.48 -8.39 10.58
CA GLU A 37 -14.02 -7.30 9.76
C GLU A 37 -13.66 -5.93 10.34
N LYS A 38 -13.93 -5.72 11.63
CA LYS A 38 -13.53 -4.47 12.32
C LYS A 38 -12.03 -4.24 12.30
N SER A 39 -11.22 -5.29 12.47
CA SER A 39 -9.77 -5.17 12.40
C SER A 39 -9.30 -4.76 11.02
N ASN A 40 -9.94 -5.27 9.97
CA ASN A 40 -9.62 -4.93 8.59
C ASN A 40 -10.02 -3.48 8.28
N ASP A 41 -11.20 -3.05 8.72
CA ASP A 41 -11.64 -1.65 8.61
C ASP A 41 -10.69 -0.69 9.34
N HIS A 42 -10.24 -1.07 10.54
CA HIS A 42 -9.23 -0.29 11.26
C HIS A 42 -7.90 -0.22 10.52
N ALA A 43 -7.42 -1.34 9.97
CA ALA A 43 -6.19 -1.36 9.18
C ALA A 43 -6.31 -0.46 7.93
N ARG A 44 -7.42 -0.57 7.19
CA ARG A 44 -7.74 0.28 6.03
C ARG A 44 -7.72 1.76 6.38
N ALA A 45 -8.42 2.14 7.45
CA ALA A 45 -8.48 3.53 7.89
C ALA A 45 -7.09 4.06 8.30
N GLN A 46 -6.32 3.28 9.07
CA GLN A 46 -4.97 3.67 9.49
C GLN A 46 -4.02 3.78 8.31
N THR A 47 -4.01 2.82 7.39
CA THR A 47 -3.19 2.86 6.17
C THR A 47 -3.54 4.06 5.31
N SER A 48 -4.83 4.36 5.14
CA SER A 48 -5.29 5.52 4.37
C SER A 48 -4.82 6.85 4.98
N VAL A 49 -4.98 7.02 6.29
CA VAL A 49 -4.48 8.21 7.00
C VAL A 49 -2.96 8.31 6.89
N HIS A 50 -2.24 7.20 7.10
CA HIS A 50 -0.78 7.19 7.04
C HIS A 50 -0.23 7.57 5.65
N ILE A 51 -0.78 6.99 4.59
CA ILE A 51 -0.38 7.31 3.21
C ILE A 51 -0.69 8.78 2.89
N ASN A 52 -1.83 9.29 3.35
CA ASN A 52 -2.18 10.70 3.19
C ASN A 52 -1.18 11.62 3.92
N ASP A 53 -0.81 11.29 5.15
CA ASP A 53 0.20 12.04 5.91
C ASP A 53 1.57 12.01 5.21
N GLN A 54 1.96 10.87 4.65
CA GLN A 54 3.18 10.76 3.83
C GLN A 54 3.10 11.66 2.59
N ALA A 55 1.96 11.67 1.89
CA ALA A 55 1.74 12.52 0.73
C ALA A 55 1.87 14.01 1.09
N LEU A 56 1.15 14.46 2.13
CA LEU A 56 1.26 15.83 2.62
C LEU A 56 2.71 16.18 3.00
N SER A 57 3.41 15.26 3.64
CA SER A 57 4.81 15.44 4.06
C SER A 57 5.79 15.59 2.88
N VAL A 58 5.57 14.89 1.75
CA VAL A 58 6.39 15.06 0.55
C VAL A 58 6.21 16.47 -0.03
N PHE A 59 4.98 16.96 -0.08
CA PHE A 59 4.68 18.27 -0.68
C PHE A 59 4.90 19.45 0.28
N ASP A 60 4.97 19.23 1.60
CA ASP A 60 5.19 20.30 2.58
C ASP A 60 6.50 21.05 2.34
N THR A 61 7.57 20.35 1.90
CA THR A 61 8.84 21.00 1.54
C THR A 61 8.67 21.99 0.39
N LEU A 62 7.88 21.65 -0.63
CA LEU A 62 7.59 22.55 -1.76
C LEU A 62 6.73 23.75 -1.34
N MET A 63 5.93 23.62 -0.29
CA MET A 63 5.10 24.73 0.22
C MET A 63 5.91 25.71 1.10
N ARG A 64 6.90 25.21 1.84
CA ARG A 64 7.56 25.96 2.91
C ARG A 64 8.98 26.45 2.59
N ASP A 65 9.67 25.80 1.67
CA ASP A 65 11.06 26.11 1.35
C ASP A 65 11.20 26.71 -0.05
N LYS A 66 11.34 28.03 -0.11
CA LYS A 66 11.49 28.77 -1.37
C LYS A 66 12.78 28.41 -2.12
N GLU A 67 13.87 28.12 -1.41
CA GLU A 67 15.14 27.76 -2.05
C GLU A 67 15.02 26.38 -2.70
N PHE A 68 14.42 25.41 -2.00
CA PHE A 68 14.15 24.11 -2.58
C PHE A 68 13.19 24.19 -3.78
N VAL A 69 12.17 25.05 -3.72
CA VAL A 69 11.27 25.28 -4.88
C VAL A 69 12.03 25.74 -6.11
N ARG A 70 13.09 26.57 -5.96
CA ARG A 70 13.93 26.97 -7.10
C ARG A 70 14.63 25.76 -7.71
N ILE A 71 15.15 24.86 -6.88
CA ILE A 71 15.84 23.64 -7.31
C ILE A 71 14.87 22.70 -8.01
N TYR A 72 13.72 22.44 -7.39
CA TYR A 72 12.65 21.66 -7.99
C TYR A 72 12.21 22.23 -9.34
N TYR A 73 12.05 23.56 -9.44
CA TYR A 73 11.70 24.23 -10.69
C TYR A 73 12.79 24.06 -11.75
N LYS A 74 14.07 24.14 -11.38
CA LYS A 74 15.17 23.88 -12.31
C LYS A 74 15.14 22.44 -12.82
N GLY A 75 15.08 21.46 -11.91
CA GLY A 75 15.08 20.03 -12.25
C GLY A 75 13.89 19.63 -13.13
N ILE A 76 12.67 20.05 -12.78
CA ILE A 76 11.47 19.70 -13.56
C ILE A 76 11.44 20.31 -14.97
N ASN A 77 12.27 21.32 -15.23
CA ASN A 77 12.40 21.98 -16.53
C ASN A 77 13.74 21.65 -17.23
N ASN A 78 14.49 20.65 -16.76
CA ASN A 78 15.82 20.29 -17.27
C ASN A 78 16.78 21.50 -17.36
N GLN A 79 16.72 22.39 -16.37
CA GLN A 79 17.72 23.45 -16.24
C GLN A 79 18.92 22.91 -15.47
N PRO A 80 20.15 23.37 -15.77
CA PRO A 80 21.36 22.85 -15.14
C PRO A 80 21.30 22.94 -13.62
N LEU A 81 21.42 21.80 -12.95
CA LEU A 81 21.60 21.69 -11.50
C LEU A 81 23.09 21.56 -11.17
N ASP A 82 23.53 22.20 -10.09
CA ASP A 82 24.82 21.84 -9.50
C ASP A 82 24.72 20.48 -8.76
N GLU A 83 25.85 19.97 -8.30
CA GLU A 83 25.92 18.65 -7.65
C GLU A 83 25.02 18.56 -6.40
N LEU A 84 24.96 19.61 -5.59
CA LEU A 84 24.14 19.62 -4.37
C LEU A 84 22.66 19.76 -4.70
N GLU A 85 22.33 20.61 -5.67
CA GLU A 85 20.97 20.76 -6.19
C GLU A 85 20.46 19.46 -6.79
N ALA A 86 21.29 18.73 -7.55
CA ALA A 86 20.95 17.44 -8.12
C ALA A 86 20.64 16.41 -7.01
N ILE A 87 21.46 16.32 -5.97
CA ILE A 87 21.22 15.45 -4.81
C ILE A 87 19.89 15.79 -4.13
N GLN A 88 19.58 17.07 -3.94
CA GLN A 88 18.32 17.49 -3.33
C GLN A 88 17.11 17.14 -4.20
N PHE A 89 17.24 17.33 -5.52
CA PHE A 89 16.18 16.99 -6.46
C PHE A 89 15.93 15.47 -6.51
N THR A 90 16.97 14.64 -6.65
CA THR A 90 16.82 13.17 -6.67
C THR A 90 16.37 12.61 -5.32
N SER A 91 16.73 13.26 -4.20
CA SER A 91 16.18 12.93 -2.87
C SER A 91 14.66 13.14 -2.80
N PHE A 92 14.16 14.21 -3.43
CA PHE A 92 12.72 14.44 -3.54
C PHE A 92 12.04 13.39 -4.42
N ILE A 93 12.65 13.05 -5.57
CA ILE A 93 12.15 11.96 -6.44
C ILE A 93 12.06 10.66 -5.64
N THR A 94 13.11 10.30 -4.90
CA THR A 94 13.14 9.12 -4.03
C THR A 94 11.97 9.12 -3.04
N ARG A 95 11.72 10.25 -2.38
CA ARG A 95 10.62 10.37 -1.41
C ARG A 95 9.26 10.21 -2.08
N PHE A 96 9.07 10.76 -3.27
CA PHE A 96 7.84 10.61 -4.04
C PHE A 96 7.65 9.17 -4.57
N PHE A 97 8.71 8.49 -4.97
CA PHE A 97 8.69 7.08 -5.35
C PHE A 97 8.30 6.18 -4.18
N GLY A 98 8.82 6.44 -2.97
CA GLY A 98 8.42 5.71 -1.76
C GLY A 98 6.94 5.87 -1.43
N LEU A 99 6.37 7.05 -1.66
CA LEU A 99 4.93 7.24 -1.55
C LEU A 99 4.19 6.36 -2.57
N CYS A 100 4.62 6.35 -3.84
CA CYS A 100 3.97 5.56 -4.88
C CYS A 100 4.05 4.04 -4.64
N GLU A 101 5.22 3.53 -4.22
CA GLU A 101 5.36 2.11 -3.88
C GLU A 101 4.53 1.73 -2.64
N SER A 102 4.41 2.63 -1.66
CA SER A 102 3.53 2.44 -0.49
C SER A 102 2.06 2.34 -0.89
N ASN A 103 1.62 3.17 -1.85
CA ASN A 103 0.27 3.10 -2.41
C ASN A 103 0.03 1.78 -3.16
N VAL A 104 0.97 1.35 -4.00
CA VAL A 104 0.92 0.06 -4.71
C VAL A 104 0.83 -1.10 -3.72
N THR A 105 1.67 -1.09 -2.69
CA THR A 105 1.71 -2.13 -1.65
C THR A 105 0.40 -2.20 -0.87
N ALA A 106 -0.13 -1.04 -0.45
CA ALA A 106 -1.41 -0.97 0.26
C ALA A 106 -2.59 -1.40 -0.62
N SER A 107 -2.57 -1.05 -1.91
CA SER A 107 -3.61 -1.46 -2.87
C SER A 107 -3.60 -2.97 -3.11
N LYS A 108 -2.41 -3.59 -3.29
CA LYS A 108 -2.27 -5.05 -3.37
C LYS A 108 -2.79 -5.78 -2.12
N ALA A 109 -2.62 -5.15 -0.95
CA ALA A 109 -3.13 -5.68 0.31
C ALA A 109 -4.63 -5.42 0.54
N GLN A 110 -5.34 -4.79 -0.41
CA GLN A 110 -6.75 -4.39 -0.27
C GLN A 110 -6.99 -3.46 0.94
N LEU A 111 -5.96 -2.66 1.27
CA LEU A 111 -5.98 -1.69 2.36
C LEU A 111 -6.19 -0.25 1.88
N SER A 112 -6.06 0.01 0.57
CA SER A 112 -6.23 1.33 -0.03
C SER A 112 -6.72 1.23 -1.48
N PHE A 113 -7.54 2.18 -1.92
CA PHE A 113 -8.08 2.31 -3.28
C PHE A 113 -8.80 1.06 -3.83
N GLU A 114 -9.32 0.19 -2.95
CA GLU A 114 -10.07 -0.99 -3.39
C GLU A 114 -11.34 -0.56 -4.12
N GLY A 115 -11.45 -0.91 -5.40
CA GLY A 115 -12.59 -0.58 -6.26
C GLY A 115 -12.58 0.83 -6.86
N ASP A 116 -11.67 1.70 -6.43
CA ASP A 116 -11.56 3.06 -6.95
C ASP A 116 -10.64 3.16 -8.19
N TYR A 117 -9.53 2.41 -8.21
CA TYR A 117 -8.55 2.44 -9.29
C TYR A 117 -8.01 1.03 -9.58
N GLU A 118 -7.65 0.79 -10.85
CA GLU A 118 -6.83 -0.39 -11.21
C GLU A 118 -5.40 -0.22 -10.69
N LEU A 119 -4.75 -1.31 -10.28
CA LEU A 119 -3.38 -1.27 -9.77
C LEU A 119 -2.42 -0.65 -10.80
N GLU A 120 -2.66 -0.94 -12.07
CA GLU A 120 -2.01 -0.36 -13.25
C GLU A 120 -1.99 1.18 -13.23
N PHE A 121 -3.06 1.82 -12.77
CA PHE A 121 -3.15 3.28 -12.70
C PHE A 121 -2.09 3.88 -11.77
N LEU A 122 -1.72 3.18 -10.69
CA LEU A 122 -0.73 3.65 -9.73
C LEU A 122 0.69 3.67 -10.33
N TYR A 123 1.03 2.68 -11.15
CA TYR A 123 2.30 2.66 -11.88
C TYR A 123 2.34 3.71 -12.99
N GLY A 124 1.18 4.07 -13.55
CA GLY A 124 1.02 5.09 -14.58
C GLY A 124 0.94 6.54 -14.08
N ASN A 125 1.19 6.81 -12.79
CA ASN A 125 1.02 8.15 -12.20
C ASN A 125 1.77 9.24 -13.01
N SER A 126 1.03 10.21 -13.53
CA SER A 126 1.58 11.21 -14.46
C SER A 126 2.69 12.06 -13.84
N TYR A 127 2.59 12.38 -12.55
CA TYR A 127 3.61 13.16 -11.85
C TYR A 127 4.87 12.34 -11.57
N LEU A 128 4.73 11.05 -11.23
CA LEU A 128 5.86 10.12 -11.10
C LEU A 128 6.69 10.11 -12.39
N HIS A 129 6.02 9.89 -13.53
CA HIS A 129 6.68 9.85 -14.84
C HIS A 129 7.31 11.19 -15.21
N LYS A 130 6.62 12.31 -14.93
CA LYS A 130 7.16 13.65 -15.13
C LYS A 130 8.49 13.87 -14.41
N LEU A 131 8.68 13.29 -13.22
CA LEU A 131 9.93 13.42 -12.47
C LEU A 131 11.05 12.61 -13.11
N ILE A 132 10.80 11.36 -13.52
CA ILE A 132 11.84 10.50 -14.12
C ILE A 132 12.10 10.79 -15.61
N ASP A 133 11.26 11.57 -16.26
CA ASP A 133 11.49 12.07 -17.62
C ASP A 133 12.43 13.29 -17.67
N THR A 134 12.88 13.78 -16.51
CA THR A 134 13.96 14.77 -16.42
C THR A 134 15.33 14.10 -16.60
N GLU A 135 16.37 14.88 -16.91
CA GLU A 135 17.74 14.38 -17.07
C GLU A 135 18.24 13.70 -15.78
N GLU A 136 18.18 14.42 -14.65
CA GLU A 136 18.60 13.88 -13.36
C GLU A 136 17.68 12.76 -12.87
N GLY A 137 16.37 12.84 -13.14
CA GLY A 137 15.41 11.82 -12.77
C GLY A 137 15.61 10.51 -13.54
N SER A 138 15.91 10.55 -14.84
CA SER A 138 16.19 9.34 -15.63
C SER A 138 17.49 8.70 -15.17
N ARG A 139 18.54 9.50 -14.96
CA ARG A 139 19.81 9.01 -14.43
C ARG A 139 19.62 8.32 -13.08
N TRP A 140 18.91 8.96 -12.16
CA TRP A 140 18.59 8.39 -10.86
C TRP A 140 17.78 7.08 -10.97
N PHE A 141 16.79 7.01 -11.88
CA PHE A 141 15.98 5.82 -12.07
C PHE A 141 16.80 4.63 -12.59
N GLU A 142 17.75 4.89 -13.48
CA GLU A 142 18.61 3.86 -14.09
C GLU A 142 19.74 3.40 -13.16
N GLU A 143 20.34 4.33 -12.40
CA GLU A 143 21.56 4.07 -11.63
C GLU A 143 21.29 3.78 -10.14
N GLU A 144 20.31 4.43 -9.52
CA GLU A 144 20.17 4.46 -8.05
C GLU A 144 18.88 3.79 -7.55
N ALA A 145 17.77 3.89 -8.29
CA ALA A 145 16.46 3.45 -7.81
C ALA A 145 16.42 1.96 -7.45
N SER A 146 17.17 1.12 -8.18
CA SER A 146 17.25 -0.34 -7.96
C SER A 146 17.82 -0.74 -6.59
N ALA A 147 18.57 0.15 -5.93
CA ALA A 147 19.10 -0.08 -4.59
C ALA A 147 18.06 0.21 -3.48
N ILE A 148 16.98 0.92 -3.81
CA ILE A 148 16.02 1.47 -2.84
C ILE A 148 14.66 0.79 -2.96
N PHE A 149 14.19 0.58 -4.18
CA PHE A 149 12.83 0.10 -4.46
C PHE A 149 12.81 -1.35 -4.94
N SER A 150 11.65 -1.99 -4.82
CA SER A 150 11.49 -3.36 -5.30
C SER A 150 11.60 -3.42 -6.82
N LYS A 151 12.24 -4.48 -7.33
CA LYS A 151 12.34 -4.72 -8.78
C LYS A 151 10.97 -4.77 -9.45
N GLU A 152 9.99 -5.39 -8.81
CA GLU A 152 8.62 -5.47 -9.35
C GLU A 152 8.01 -4.08 -9.56
N PHE A 153 8.18 -3.17 -8.59
CA PHE A 153 7.68 -1.81 -8.72
C PHE A 153 8.37 -1.07 -9.87
N LEU A 154 9.70 -1.14 -9.94
CA LEU A 154 10.50 -0.48 -10.98
C LEU A 154 10.20 -1.03 -12.39
N ASP A 155 10.08 -2.35 -12.54
CA ASP A 155 9.77 -2.99 -13.83
C ASP A 155 8.39 -2.54 -14.36
N ASN A 156 7.38 -2.43 -13.48
CA ASN A 156 6.05 -1.95 -13.87
C ASN A 156 6.05 -0.45 -14.21
N VAL A 157 6.78 0.38 -13.45
CA VAL A 157 6.97 1.80 -13.78
C VAL A 157 7.66 1.94 -15.14
N ALA A 158 8.73 1.19 -15.39
CA ALA A 158 9.47 1.21 -16.65
C ALA A 158 8.59 0.81 -17.84
N ARG A 159 7.74 -0.23 -17.68
CA ARG A 159 6.78 -0.65 -18.70
C ARG A 159 5.80 0.48 -19.06
N PHE A 160 5.27 1.18 -18.07
CA PHE A 160 4.38 2.32 -18.32
C PHE A 160 5.07 3.49 -19.03
N ARG A 161 6.38 3.65 -18.82
CA ARG A 161 7.19 4.66 -19.50
C ARG A 161 7.40 4.32 -20.97
N SER A 162 7.57 3.04 -21.33
CA SER A 162 7.75 2.61 -22.73
C SER A 162 6.49 2.65 -23.58
N ASP A 163 5.31 2.61 -22.95
CA ASP A 163 4.02 2.57 -23.64
C ASP A 163 3.46 3.98 -24.00
N ARG A 164 4.18 5.05 -23.65
CA ARG A 164 3.82 6.45 -23.92
C ARG A 164 4.54 7.02 -25.14
#